data_AF-A0A128F5B4-F1
#
_entry.id   AF-A0A128F5B4-F1
#
_cell.length_a   1.000
_cell.length_b   1.000
_cell.length_c   1.000
_cell.angle_alpha   90.00
_cell.angle_beta   90.00
_cell.angle_gamma   90.00
#
_symmetry.space_group_name_H-M   'P 1'
#
loop_
_entity.id
_entity.type
_entity.pdbx_description
1 polymer ?
#
loop_
_entity_poly.entity_id
_entity_poly.type
_entity_poly.pdbx_seq_one_letter_code
_entity_poly.pdbx_strand_id
1 'polypeptide(L)'
;MDSVNLQGTVDPAPDSDGDGIPDYLDLESQNAANDGTAFDMHGYDFAAFDSNGDGKLDSNDELGGNDVNGNGIDDRAEDADGDGLSNPNDDDDDNDGTLDIYDAFPFDSNEDTDTDGDGVGDNSDAFPTDASETTDTDGDGLGNNRDMDRDNDGISNNLESNINMNVSSWPLLTGNTSFTQGSLTGNGGYWQSQANSERFSEYGFRSHYQLSFVIDSLGTYNMIGLGKEESSASYGDIDYAFYIVSSTLYIYESGASKGTFGRISVGDTLSIQIADRVIAYFRNNELLRTIVYEGETPDFYIDSSFYSGVIEISRFLLSPLPGTQFVADSDNDGIPNDLDLDSDNDLVPDIIEAGFKDVDSNFMMDNIDIGKSIATIPDSDDDGIPDFVDSESHNSGNDGSDYDIADTNFANFDTNGDGTLNQLDEFGGYDTNYNGVDDLIEALE
;
A
#
# COMPACT_ATOMS: atom_id res chain seq x y z
N MET A 1 52.06 -3.39 -26.49
CA MET A 1 52.94 -4.24 -25.66
C MET A 1 53.12 -3.48 -24.37
N ASP A 2 52.50 -3.99 -23.34
CA ASP A 2 52.55 -3.45 -21.99
C ASP A 2 53.95 -3.66 -21.40
N SER A 3 54.43 -2.70 -20.60
CA SER A 3 55.64 -2.86 -19.80
C SER A 3 55.35 -2.30 -18.43
N VAL A 4 54.71 -3.15 -17.63
CA VAL A 4 54.36 -2.95 -16.22
C VAL A 4 55.67 -2.81 -15.43
N ASN A 5 55.89 -1.58 -14.97
CA ASN A 5 57.07 -1.14 -14.25
C ASN A 5 57.08 -1.67 -12.80
N LEU A 6 58.25 -2.18 -12.40
CA LEU A 6 58.92 -1.88 -11.13
C LEU A 6 58.05 -1.88 -9.84
N GLN A 7 57.81 -3.05 -9.24
CA GLN A 7 57.55 -3.11 -7.79
C GLN A 7 58.89 -2.96 -7.05
N GLY A 8 59.13 -1.76 -6.53
CA GLY A 8 60.22 -1.52 -5.58
C GLY A 8 59.94 -2.24 -4.26
N THR A 9 60.90 -2.97 -3.74
CA THR A 9 60.83 -3.57 -2.40
C THR A 9 60.99 -2.47 -1.35
N VAL A 10 59.96 -2.24 -0.54
CA VAL A 10 60.04 -1.45 0.69
C VAL A 10 60.32 -2.39 1.86
N ASP A 11 61.49 -2.26 2.49
CA ASP A 11 61.92 -3.01 3.68
C ASP A 11 62.35 -1.99 4.77
N PRO A 12 61.71 -1.99 5.95
CA PRO A 12 60.55 -2.82 6.31
C PRO A 12 59.31 -2.39 5.51
N ALA A 13 58.35 -3.31 5.38
CA ALA A 13 57.06 -3.00 4.81
C ALA A 13 56.39 -1.88 5.64
N PRO A 14 55.64 -0.96 5.01
CA PRO A 14 54.84 0.02 5.72
C PRO A 14 53.91 -0.65 6.74
N ASP A 15 53.82 -0.02 7.90
CA ASP A 15 52.99 -0.38 9.05
C ASP A 15 52.60 0.97 9.67
N SER A 16 51.41 1.43 9.33
CA SER A 16 50.96 2.81 9.46
C SER A 16 50.49 3.14 10.87
N ASP A 17 49.95 2.16 11.60
CA ASP A 17 49.51 2.30 12.97
C ASP A 17 50.47 1.67 14.01
N GLY A 18 51.45 0.89 13.55
CA GLY A 18 52.54 0.36 14.34
C GLY A 18 52.17 -0.86 15.18
N ASP A 19 51.13 -1.59 14.80
CA ASP A 19 50.65 -2.77 15.53
C ASP A 19 51.48 -4.05 15.22
N GLY A 20 52.32 -3.98 14.18
CA GLY A 20 53.21 -5.05 13.73
C GLY A 20 52.68 -5.89 12.57
N ILE A 21 51.50 -5.58 12.03
CA ILE A 21 50.93 -6.14 10.81
C ILE A 21 51.21 -5.14 9.66
N PRO A 22 51.89 -5.56 8.57
CA PRO A 22 52.11 -4.66 7.44
C PRO A 22 50.80 -4.20 6.79
N ASP A 23 50.72 -2.94 6.36
CA ASP A 23 49.51 -2.29 5.82
C ASP A 23 48.77 -3.10 4.73
N TYR A 24 49.49 -3.88 3.93
CA TYR A 24 48.90 -4.68 2.84
C TYR A 24 48.26 -6.01 3.31
N LEU A 25 48.44 -6.36 4.59
CA LEU A 25 47.83 -7.51 5.27
C LEU A 25 46.90 -7.09 6.40
N ASP A 26 46.81 -5.79 6.67
CA ASP A 26 45.94 -5.23 7.68
C ASP A 26 44.69 -4.64 7.03
N LEU A 27 43.51 -4.95 7.56
CA LEU A 27 42.23 -4.40 7.10
C LEU A 27 41.90 -3.08 7.81
N GLU A 28 42.61 -2.76 8.88
CA GLU A 28 42.44 -1.57 9.71
C GLU A 28 43.78 -0.84 9.88
N SER A 29 44.60 -0.69 8.82
CA SER A 29 46.01 -0.21 8.87
C SER A 29 46.24 1.18 9.50
N GLN A 30 45.19 1.89 9.89
CA GLN A 30 45.24 3.16 10.63
C GLN A 30 44.71 3.05 12.07
N ASN A 31 44.35 1.86 12.54
CA ASN A 31 43.74 1.57 13.83
C ASN A 31 44.39 0.36 14.51
N ALA A 32 45.45 0.63 15.28
CA ALA A 32 46.25 -0.40 15.97
C ALA A 32 45.48 -1.29 16.98
N ALA A 33 44.18 -1.05 17.20
CA ALA A 33 43.33 -1.90 18.02
C ALA A 33 42.83 -3.14 17.28
N ASN A 34 42.71 -3.09 15.95
CA ASN A 34 42.14 -4.14 15.09
C ASN A 34 40.83 -4.71 15.65
N ASP A 35 39.91 -3.80 16.00
CA ASP A 35 38.67 -4.07 16.73
C ASP A 35 37.40 -3.99 15.86
N GLY A 36 37.57 -3.89 14.54
CA GLY A 36 36.49 -3.86 13.54
C GLY A 36 35.73 -2.53 13.50
N THR A 37 36.34 -1.44 13.97
CA THR A 37 35.67 -0.14 14.06
C THR A 37 36.14 0.87 13.01
N ALA A 38 37.24 0.56 12.29
CA ALA A 38 37.82 1.47 11.32
C ALA A 38 38.50 0.74 10.15
N PHE A 39 37.73 -0.05 9.39
CA PHE A 39 38.22 -0.72 8.19
C PHE A 39 38.68 0.28 7.12
N ASP A 40 39.85 0.03 6.54
CA ASP A 40 40.49 0.90 5.55
C ASP A 40 39.59 1.15 4.33
N MET A 41 38.81 0.15 3.94
CA MET A 41 37.91 0.20 2.80
C MET A 41 36.77 1.22 2.98
N HIS A 42 36.32 1.46 4.21
CA HIS A 42 35.20 2.36 4.53
C HIS A 42 35.55 3.85 4.32
N GLY A 43 36.83 4.15 4.01
CA GLY A 43 37.31 5.47 3.61
C GLY A 43 37.40 5.72 2.10
N TYR A 44 36.99 4.77 1.25
CA TYR A 44 37.11 4.84 -0.21
C TYR A 44 35.80 4.49 -0.94
N ASP A 45 35.77 4.68 -2.26
CA ASP A 45 34.59 4.46 -3.12
C ASP A 45 34.06 3.01 -3.16
N PHE A 46 34.73 2.06 -2.48
CA PHE A 46 34.34 0.65 -2.43
C PHE A 46 33.52 0.27 -1.19
N ALA A 47 33.27 1.20 -0.26
CA ALA A 47 32.45 0.96 0.93
C ALA A 47 31.01 0.51 0.62
N ALA A 48 30.51 0.78 -0.59
CA ALA A 48 29.18 0.35 -1.05
C ALA A 48 29.09 -1.15 -1.40
N PHE A 49 30.21 -1.88 -1.36
CA PHE A 49 30.31 -3.30 -1.72
C PHE A 49 30.74 -4.16 -0.52
N ASP A 50 30.48 -3.69 0.70
CA ASP A 50 30.69 -4.38 1.98
C ASP A 50 29.39 -4.23 2.78
N SER A 51 28.41 -5.02 2.38
CA SER A 51 26.99 -4.83 2.75
C SER A 51 26.72 -5.10 4.23
N ASN A 52 27.53 -5.97 4.86
CA ASN A 52 27.44 -6.28 6.28
C ASN A 52 28.44 -5.50 7.15
N GLY A 53 29.35 -4.72 6.54
CA GLY A 53 30.26 -3.82 7.21
C GLY A 53 31.39 -4.52 7.97
N ASP A 54 31.76 -5.74 7.56
CA ASP A 54 32.76 -6.58 8.22
C ASP A 54 34.19 -6.35 7.70
N GLY A 55 34.35 -5.47 6.72
CA GLY A 55 35.64 -5.13 6.13
C GLY A 55 36.01 -5.99 4.92
N LYS A 56 35.13 -6.88 4.44
CA LYS A 56 35.32 -7.65 3.21
C LYS A 56 34.34 -7.22 2.14
N LEU A 57 34.81 -7.27 0.90
CA LEU A 57 33.95 -7.05 -0.24
C LEU A 57 32.98 -8.24 -0.39
N ASP A 58 31.71 -7.97 -0.68
CA ASP A 58 30.63 -8.95 -0.85
C ASP A 58 31.08 -10.14 -1.73
N SER A 59 31.79 -9.86 -2.83
CA SER A 59 32.31 -10.88 -3.76
C SER A 59 33.33 -11.87 -3.18
N ASN A 60 33.90 -11.57 -2.01
CA ASN A 60 34.91 -12.36 -1.31
C ASN A 60 34.49 -12.72 0.12
N ASP A 61 33.26 -12.36 0.51
CA ASP A 61 32.70 -12.71 1.79
C ASP A 61 31.85 -13.98 1.62
N GLU A 62 32.23 -15.05 2.32
CA GLU A 62 31.52 -16.35 2.27
C GLU A 62 30.16 -16.27 3.01
N LEU A 63 29.72 -15.07 3.43
CA LEU A 63 28.53 -14.79 4.24
C LEU A 63 27.64 -13.66 3.68
N GLY A 64 27.80 -13.27 2.41
CA GLY A 64 26.98 -12.21 1.78
C GLY A 64 26.39 -12.63 0.43
N GLY A 65 25.08 -12.87 0.38
CA GLY A 65 24.31 -12.96 -0.86
C GLY A 65 22.87 -12.49 -0.68
N ASN A 66 22.08 -12.70 -1.73
CA ASN A 66 20.68 -12.25 -1.79
C ASN A 66 19.87 -13.00 -0.72
N ASP A 67 19.08 -12.26 0.05
CA ASP A 67 18.15 -12.75 1.08
C ASP A 67 16.76 -12.23 0.69
N VAL A 68 16.15 -12.90 -0.29
CA VAL A 68 14.87 -12.53 -0.90
C VAL A 68 13.74 -12.73 0.10
N ASN A 69 13.83 -13.76 0.95
CA ASN A 69 12.80 -14.06 1.95
C ASN A 69 12.97 -13.28 3.28
N GLY A 70 14.04 -12.51 3.43
CA GLY A 70 14.29 -11.58 4.53
C GLY A 70 14.54 -12.24 5.88
N ASN A 71 14.96 -13.51 5.90
CA ASN A 71 15.18 -14.27 7.13
C ASN A 71 16.58 -14.05 7.74
N GLY A 72 17.47 -13.34 7.04
CA GLY A 72 18.83 -13.01 7.47
C GLY A 72 19.89 -14.03 7.08
N ILE A 73 19.59 -14.97 6.18
CA ILE A 73 20.51 -15.94 5.57
C ILE A 73 20.53 -15.68 4.05
N ASP A 74 21.69 -15.86 3.41
CA ASP A 74 21.79 -15.83 1.94
C ASP A 74 20.96 -16.99 1.37
N ASP A 75 20.00 -16.73 0.47
CA ASP A 75 19.15 -17.74 -0.18
C ASP A 75 20.00 -18.84 -0.83
N ARG A 76 21.19 -18.49 -1.34
CA ARG A 76 22.13 -19.48 -1.90
C ARG A 76 22.75 -20.38 -0.84
N ALA A 77 22.51 -20.20 0.45
CA ALA A 77 23.01 -21.07 1.51
C ALA A 77 21.87 -21.85 2.19
N GLU A 78 20.63 -21.68 1.73
CA GLU A 78 19.44 -22.31 2.27
C GLU A 78 19.21 -23.73 1.73
N ASP A 79 18.11 -24.33 2.16
CA ASP A 79 17.51 -25.61 1.76
C ASP A 79 16.05 -25.24 1.47
N ALA A 80 15.82 -24.61 0.31
CA ALA A 80 14.59 -23.84 0.03
C ALA A 80 13.34 -24.72 -0.01
N ASP A 81 13.48 -25.96 -0.47
CA ASP A 81 12.42 -26.96 -0.53
C ASP A 81 12.34 -27.86 0.74
N GLY A 82 13.36 -27.82 1.60
CA GLY A 82 13.45 -28.60 2.83
C GLY A 82 13.70 -30.10 2.61
N ASP A 83 14.26 -30.50 1.46
CA ASP A 83 14.55 -31.91 1.14
C ASP A 83 15.82 -32.44 1.85
N GLY A 84 16.63 -31.53 2.40
CA GLY A 84 17.85 -31.82 3.12
C GLY A 84 19.13 -31.66 2.29
N LEU A 85 19.02 -31.19 1.05
CA LEU A 85 20.11 -30.63 0.24
C LEU A 85 20.07 -29.11 0.35
N SER A 86 21.24 -28.50 0.50
CA SER A 86 21.32 -27.03 0.44
C SER A 86 21.34 -26.59 -1.01
N ASN A 87 20.78 -25.44 -1.34
CA ASN A 87 20.67 -24.87 -2.69
C ASN A 87 21.96 -25.01 -3.56
N PRO A 88 23.19 -24.73 -3.07
CA PRO A 88 24.42 -24.94 -3.89
C PRO A 88 24.73 -26.38 -4.30
N ASN A 89 24.06 -27.33 -3.67
CA ASN A 89 24.19 -28.76 -3.89
C ASN A 89 22.88 -29.39 -4.36
N ASP A 90 21.86 -28.58 -4.63
CA ASP A 90 20.68 -28.94 -5.39
C ASP A 90 20.82 -28.41 -6.82
N ASP A 91 20.13 -29.04 -7.77
CA ASP A 91 20.05 -28.56 -9.15
C ASP A 91 18.61 -28.07 -9.48
N ASP A 92 17.70 -28.11 -8.49
CA ASP A 92 16.25 -27.83 -8.54
C ASP A 92 15.82 -27.30 -7.15
N ASP A 93 16.21 -26.06 -6.85
CA ASP A 93 16.24 -25.46 -5.51
C ASP A 93 14.86 -25.36 -4.82
N ASP A 94 13.75 -25.33 -5.58
CA ASP A 94 12.38 -25.33 -5.06
C ASP A 94 11.57 -26.60 -5.39
N ASN A 95 12.20 -27.55 -6.09
CA ASN A 95 11.68 -28.87 -6.43
C ASN A 95 10.35 -28.84 -7.21
N ASP A 96 10.14 -27.81 -8.03
CA ASP A 96 8.97 -27.67 -8.89
C ASP A 96 9.05 -28.56 -10.16
N GLY A 97 10.27 -29.05 -10.47
CA GLY A 97 10.59 -29.92 -11.58
C GLY A 97 11.32 -29.25 -12.74
N THR A 98 11.61 -27.96 -12.66
CA THR A 98 12.46 -27.18 -13.57
C THR A 98 13.81 -26.93 -12.92
N LEU A 99 14.89 -27.36 -13.59
CA LEU A 99 16.24 -27.14 -13.04
C LEU A 99 16.56 -25.64 -13.00
N ASP A 100 17.26 -25.16 -11.98
CA ASP A 100 17.57 -23.73 -11.76
C ASP A 100 18.16 -23.03 -12.99
N ILE A 101 18.92 -23.77 -13.81
CA ILE A 101 19.56 -23.24 -15.03
C ILE A 101 18.56 -22.90 -16.16
N TYR A 102 17.33 -23.38 -16.06
CA TYR A 102 16.22 -23.14 -16.97
C TYR A 102 15.05 -22.43 -16.29
N ASP A 103 15.18 -22.16 -15.00
CA ASP A 103 14.16 -21.55 -14.18
C ASP A 103 14.35 -20.03 -14.10
N ALA A 104 13.28 -19.27 -14.34
CA ALA A 104 13.28 -17.83 -14.15
C ALA A 104 13.18 -17.43 -12.67
N PHE A 105 12.58 -18.28 -11.82
CA PHE A 105 12.38 -18.10 -10.38
C PHE A 105 12.81 -19.35 -9.59
N PRO A 106 14.12 -19.65 -9.48
CA PRO A 106 14.64 -20.88 -8.86
C PRO A 106 14.30 -21.12 -7.37
N PHE A 107 13.54 -20.23 -6.74
CA PHE A 107 13.19 -20.32 -5.32
C PHE A 107 11.67 -20.22 -5.10
N ASP A 108 10.87 -20.18 -6.16
CA ASP A 108 9.41 -20.14 -6.09
C ASP A 108 8.80 -21.32 -6.85
N SER A 109 8.46 -22.36 -6.08
CA SER A 109 7.88 -23.60 -6.61
C SER A 109 6.55 -23.45 -7.39
N ASN A 110 6.01 -22.24 -7.51
CA ASN A 110 4.81 -21.93 -8.27
C ASN A 110 5.10 -21.20 -9.60
N GLU A 111 6.35 -20.84 -9.90
CA GLU A 111 6.72 -20.06 -11.08
C GLU A 111 8.03 -20.56 -11.68
N ASP A 112 8.04 -20.96 -12.96
CA ASP A 112 9.26 -21.42 -13.66
C ASP A 112 9.62 -20.55 -14.88
N THR A 113 8.66 -19.78 -15.38
CA THR A 113 8.71 -19.11 -16.69
C THR A 113 8.37 -17.62 -16.54
N ASP A 114 9.15 -16.77 -17.20
CA ASP A 114 8.88 -15.33 -17.41
C ASP A 114 9.04 -15.05 -18.91
N THR A 115 7.92 -15.09 -19.64
CA THR A 115 7.91 -15.12 -21.10
C THR A 115 8.33 -13.79 -21.72
N ASP A 116 8.07 -12.66 -21.07
CA ASP A 116 8.37 -11.33 -21.60
C ASP A 116 9.48 -10.57 -20.86
N GLY A 117 9.94 -11.10 -19.73
CA GLY A 117 11.13 -10.68 -19.01
C GLY A 117 10.91 -9.47 -18.12
N ASP A 118 9.70 -9.27 -17.60
CA ASP A 118 9.37 -8.15 -16.71
C ASP A 118 9.56 -8.45 -15.22
N GLY A 119 9.82 -9.71 -14.90
CA GLY A 119 10.11 -10.18 -13.55
C GLY A 119 8.90 -10.68 -12.77
N VAL A 120 7.71 -10.79 -13.38
CA VAL A 120 6.56 -11.52 -12.84
C VAL A 120 6.42 -12.85 -13.59
N GLY A 121 6.23 -13.96 -12.87
CA GLY A 121 6.12 -15.27 -13.48
C GLY A 121 4.80 -15.46 -14.25
N ASP A 122 4.85 -16.25 -15.32
CA ASP A 122 3.73 -16.50 -16.23
C ASP A 122 2.45 -17.01 -15.52
N ASN A 123 2.55 -17.66 -14.34
CA ASN A 123 1.36 -18.12 -13.61
C ASN A 123 0.70 -17.00 -12.79
N SER A 124 1.45 -15.96 -12.41
CA SER A 124 0.99 -14.80 -11.64
C SER A 124 0.75 -13.56 -12.52
N ASP A 125 1.26 -13.55 -13.74
CA ASP A 125 1.11 -12.47 -14.70
C ASP A 125 -0.21 -12.60 -15.50
N ALA A 126 -1.06 -11.57 -15.44
CA ALA A 126 -2.27 -11.50 -16.24
C ALA A 126 -2.00 -11.32 -17.75
N PHE A 127 -0.82 -10.79 -18.12
CA PHE A 127 -0.38 -10.58 -19.49
C PHE A 127 1.03 -11.12 -19.77
N PRO A 128 1.26 -12.47 -19.77
CA PRO A 128 2.58 -13.12 -19.92
C PRO A 128 3.38 -12.83 -21.20
N THR A 129 2.92 -11.93 -22.06
CA THR A 129 3.58 -11.58 -23.32
C THR A 129 3.67 -10.08 -23.56
N ASP A 130 3.21 -9.24 -22.62
CA ASP A 130 3.35 -7.79 -22.66
C ASP A 130 4.02 -7.28 -21.38
N ALA A 131 5.35 -7.23 -21.38
CA ALA A 131 6.21 -6.71 -20.30
C ALA A 131 5.93 -5.26 -19.82
N SER A 132 4.88 -4.62 -20.34
CA SER A 132 4.37 -3.34 -19.86
C SER A 132 3.07 -3.47 -19.04
N GLU A 133 2.55 -4.66 -18.82
CA GLU A 133 1.31 -4.93 -18.08
C GLU A 133 1.48 -6.24 -17.30
N THR A 134 1.23 -6.23 -16.00
CA THR A 134 1.34 -7.43 -15.14
C THR A 134 0.03 -7.80 -14.45
N THR A 135 -0.94 -6.90 -14.47
CA THR A 135 -2.11 -6.94 -13.58
C THR A 135 -3.34 -6.45 -14.32
N ASP A 136 -4.44 -7.17 -14.12
CA ASP A 136 -5.78 -6.95 -14.66
C ASP A 136 -6.75 -7.00 -13.48
N THR A 137 -7.06 -5.84 -12.90
CA THR A 137 -7.78 -5.77 -11.61
C THR A 137 -9.24 -6.19 -11.74
N ASP A 138 -9.90 -5.82 -12.83
CA ASP A 138 -11.31 -6.10 -13.10
C ASP A 138 -11.51 -7.32 -14.02
N GLY A 139 -10.45 -7.80 -14.68
CA GLY A 139 -10.48 -8.98 -15.53
C GLY A 139 -11.10 -8.73 -16.90
N ASP A 140 -11.15 -7.48 -17.38
CA ASP A 140 -11.72 -7.14 -18.68
C ASP A 140 -10.77 -7.42 -19.87
N GLY A 141 -9.50 -7.75 -19.56
CA GLY A 141 -8.45 -8.03 -20.52
C GLY A 141 -7.66 -6.80 -20.96
N LEU A 142 -7.81 -5.64 -20.29
CA LEU A 142 -6.96 -4.47 -20.40
C LEU A 142 -6.08 -4.34 -19.15
N GLY A 143 -4.76 -4.35 -19.36
CA GLY A 143 -3.84 -4.19 -18.23
C GLY A 143 -3.98 -2.82 -17.54
N ASN A 144 -3.78 -2.82 -16.22
CA ASN A 144 -3.95 -1.67 -15.35
C ASN A 144 -3.14 -0.42 -15.79
N ASN A 145 -2.05 -0.56 -16.55
CA ASN A 145 -1.27 0.60 -17.02
C ASN A 145 -1.93 1.32 -18.21
N ARG A 146 -2.85 0.66 -18.93
CA ARG A 146 -3.63 1.25 -20.03
C ARG A 146 -5.10 1.48 -19.70
N ASP A 147 -5.60 0.82 -18.67
CA ASP A 147 -6.97 0.95 -18.26
C ASP A 147 -7.27 2.33 -17.63
N MET A 148 -8.40 2.92 -18.02
CA MET A 148 -8.89 4.20 -17.51
C MET A 148 -9.84 4.04 -16.32
N ASP A 149 -10.31 2.83 -16.03
CA ASP A 149 -11.28 2.50 -14.98
C ASP A 149 -10.94 1.08 -14.47
N ARG A 150 -10.05 0.98 -13.48
CA ARG A 150 -9.33 -0.29 -13.17
C ARG A 150 -10.19 -1.32 -12.44
N ASP A 151 -11.30 -0.85 -11.91
CA ASP A 151 -12.30 -1.53 -11.11
C ASP A 151 -13.57 -1.73 -11.94
N ASN A 152 -13.76 -0.95 -13.01
CA ASN A 152 -14.90 -1.01 -13.93
C ASN A 152 -16.25 -0.76 -13.23
N ASP A 153 -16.21 0.17 -12.27
CA ASP A 153 -17.37 0.68 -11.52
C ASP A 153 -18.03 1.87 -12.23
N GLY A 154 -17.55 2.23 -13.42
CA GLY A 154 -18.07 3.33 -14.20
C GLY A 154 -17.52 4.70 -13.79
N ILE A 155 -16.67 4.77 -12.75
CA ILE A 155 -15.97 5.95 -12.27
C ILE A 155 -14.49 5.83 -12.62
N SER A 156 -14.06 6.51 -13.69
CA SER A 156 -12.64 6.45 -14.10
C SER A 156 -11.64 6.75 -12.97
N ASN A 157 -10.51 6.05 -12.95
CA ASN A 157 -9.31 6.25 -12.11
C ASN A 157 -8.96 7.72 -11.79
N ASN A 158 -9.09 8.60 -12.79
CA ASN A 158 -8.79 10.01 -12.61
C ASN A 158 -9.81 10.71 -11.72
N LEU A 159 -11.09 10.39 -11.90
CA LEU A 159 -12.17 10.96 -11.12
C LEU A 159 -12.10 10.49 -9.67
N GLU A 160 -11.93 9.19 -9.44
CA GLU A 160 -11.75 8.62 -8.11
C GLU A 160 -10.62 9.32 -7.37
N SER A 161 -9.43 9.46 -7.98
CA SER A 161 -8.25 10.11 -7.38
C SER A 161 -8.46 11.55 -6.88
N ASN A 162 -9.60 12.18 -7.22
CA ASN A 162 -9.98 13.52 -6.75
C ASN A 162 -10.92 13.53 -5.53
N ILE A 163 -11.49 12.39 -5.13
CA ILE A 163 -12.47 12.27 -4.05
C ILE A 163 -11.75 12.00 -2.73
N ASN A 164 -11.65 13.00 -1.85
CA ASN A 164 -10.88 12.84 -0.62
C ASN A 164 -11.78 12.76 0.63
N MET A 165 -11.46 11.85 1.54
CA MET A 165 -12.18 11.68 2.82
C MET A 165 -11.41 12.27 4.00
N ASN A 166 -12.09 13.03 4.86
CA ASN A 166 -11.50 13.58 6.08
C ASN A 166 -11.60 12.57 7.23
N VAL A 167 -10.47 12.25 7.87
CA VAL A 167 -10.48 11.40 9.06
C VAL A 167 -10.85 12.21 10.29
N SER A 168 -12.11 12.10 10.72
CA SER A 168 -12.67 12.90 11.82
C SER A 168 -13.07 12.11 13.06
N SER A 169 -13.12 10.78 13.01
CA SER A 169 -13.46 9.94 14.16
C SER A 169 -12.20 9.42 14.85
N TRP A 170 -12.11 9.66 16.15
CA TRP A 170 -10.95 9.34 16.99
C TRP A 170 -11.44 8.64 18.27
N PRO A 171 -11.86 7.37 18.18
CA PRO A 171 -12.50 6.64 19.28
C PRO A 171 -11.58 6.44 20.48
N LEU A 172 -10.26 6.40 20.27
CA LEU A 172 -9.27 6.18 21.32
C LEU A 172 -8.38 7.41 21.49
N LEU A 173 -8.58 8.14 22.58
CA LEU A 173 -7.73 9.25 23.01
C LEU A 173 -7.27 8.98 24.44
N THR A 174 -5.97 8.78 24.64
CA THR A 174 -5.39 8.46 25.95
C THR A 174 -4.23 9.38 26.32
N GLY A 175 -4.01 9.58 27.62
CA GLY A 175 -2.97 10.48 28.12
C GLY A 175 -3.33 11.95 27.89
N ASN A 176 -2.38 12.72 27.33
CA ASN A 176 -2.54 14.14 27.04
C ASN A 176 -2.74 14.37 25.54
N THR A 177 -3.70 13.65 24.96
CA THR A 177 -4.13 13.81 23.57
C THR A 177 -5.51 14.44 23.51
N SER A 178 -5.75 15.23 22.46
CA SER A 178 -7.08 15.71 22.15
C SER A 178 -7.23 16.00 20.67
N PHE A 179 -8.40 15.65 20.13
CA PHE A 179 -8.81 16.03 18.77
C PHE A 179 -9.90 17.10 18.87
N THR A 180 -9.70 18.25 18.24
CA THR A 180 -10.67 19.36 18.27
C THR A 180 -10.57 20.17 16.98
N GLN A 181 -11.70 20.41 16.32
CA GLN A 181 -11.77 21.21 15.09
C GLN A 181 -10.83 20.71 13.97
N GLY A 182 -10.70 19.39 13.79
CA GLY A 182 -9.85 18.81 12.75
C GLY A 182 -8.35 18.81 13.08
N SER A 183 -7.97 19.21 14.30
CA SER A 183 -6.59 19.25 14.77
C SER A 183 -6.39 18.27 15.92
N LEU A 184 -5.40 17.40 15.76
CA LEU A 184 -4.90 16.48 16.76
C LEU A 184 -3.75 17.12 17.52
N THR A 185 -3.82 17.10 18.84
CA THR A 185 -2.77 17.62 19.72
C THR A 185 -2.28 16.55 20.68
N GLY A 186 -0.99 16.54 20.97
CA GLY A 186 -0.37 15.57 21.86
C GLY A 186 0.77 16.18 22.70
N ASN A 187 0.84 15.83 23.99
CA ASN A 187 1.98 16.15 24.87
C ASN A 187 2.02 15.26 26.12
N GLY A 188 2.31 13.96 25.95
CA GLY A 188 2.18 12.96 27.01
C GLY A 188 3.14 13.12 28.20
N GLY A 189 4.39 13.50 27.95
CA GLY A 189 5.52 13.32 28.87
C GLY A 189 6.02 11.87 28.96
N TYR A 190 5.35 10.94 28.30
CA TYR A 190 5.61 9.50 28.23
C TYR A 190 4.95 8.94 26.95
N TRP A 191 5.36 7.76 26.49
CA TRP A 191 4.93 7.23 25.19
C TRP A 191 3.48 6.72 25.17
N GLN A 192 2.88 6.45 26.32
CA GLN A 192 1.48 6.00 26.44
C GLN A 192 0.43 7.10 26.25
N SER A 193 0.73 8.13 25.46
CA SER A 193 -0.20 9.21 25.11
C SER A 193 -0.54 9.07 23.65
N GLN A 194 -1.65 8.41 23.36
CA GLN A 194 -2.03 7.93 22.03
C GLN A 194 -3.32 8.58 21.57
N ALA A 195 -3.46 8.67 20.25
CA ALA A 195 -4.70 8.95 19.57
C ALA A 195 -4.83 8.04 18.36
N ASN A 196 -5.91 7.26 18.29
CA ASN A 196 -6.18 6.39 17.16
C ASN A 196 -7.47 6.81 16.46
N SER A 197 -7.45 6.73 15.13
CA SER A 197 -8.66 6.88 14.33
C SER A 197 -9.48 5.58 14.34
N GLU A 198 -10.67 5.64 13.73
CA GLU A 198 -11.32 4.43 13.22
C GLU A 198 -10.45 3.79 12.11
N ARG A 199 -10.79 2.54 11.76
CA ARG A 199 -10.19 1.84 10.63
C ARG A 199 -10.53 2.51 9.31
N PHE A 200 -9.67 2.35 8.31
CA PHE A 200 -9.85 2.96 7.00
C PHE A 200 -11.00 2.34 6.23
N SER A 201 -11.32 1.07 6.48
CA SER A 201 -12.54 0.43 5.97
C SER A 201 -13.83 1.13 6.42
N GLU A 202 -13.87 1.76 7.60
CA GLU A 202 -15.02 2.56 8.06
C GLU A 202 -15.17 3.87 7.26
N TYR A 203 -14.11 4.27 6.55
CA TYR A 203 -14.13 5.35 5.56
C TYR A 203 -14.25 4.83 4.13
N GLY A 204 -14.52 3.54 3.98
CA GLY A 204 -14.61 2.85 2.71
C GLY A 204 -13.28 2.35 2.17
N PHE A 205 -12.10 2.69 2.68
CA PHE A 205 -10.83 2.37 2.01
C PHE A 205 -10.24 1.01 2.42
N ARG A 206 -9.94 0.14 1.44
CA ARG A 206 -9.29 -1.17 1.68
C ARG A 206 -7.87 -1.28 1.12
N SER A 207 -7.65 -0.80 -0.10
CA SER A 207 -6.33 -0.76 -0.74
C SER A 207 -6.18 0.49 -1.61
N HIS A 208 -4.97 0.76 -2.11
CA HIS A 208 -4.70 1.88 -3.03
C HIS A 208 -5.15 3.25 -2.53
N TYR A 209 -4.63 3.67 -1.38
CA TYR A 209 -4.93 5.00 -0.83
C TYR A 209 -3.71 5.69 -0.24
N GLN A 210 -3.83 6.98 -0.03
CA GLN A 210 -2.87 7.83 0.62
C GLN A 210 -3.47 8.46 1.86
N LEU A 211 -2.90 8.17 3.02
CA LEU A 211 -3.09 9.01 4.20
C LEU A 211 -2.17 10.24 4.09
N SER A 212 -2.71 11.44 4.26
CA SER A 212 -1.92 12.67 4.37
C SER A 212 -2.35 13.53 5.56
N PHE A 213 -1.40 14.28 6.12
CA PHE A 213 -1.64 15.23 7.21
C PHE A 213 -0.58 16.33 7.25
N VAL A 214 -0.92 17.47 7.86
CA VAL A 214 -0.08 18.66 7.94
C VAL A 214 0.47 18.86 9.35
N ILE A 215 1.76 19.17 9.44
CA ILE A 215 2.42 19.49 10.71
C ILE A 215 2.20 20.95 11.07
N ASP A 216 1.39 21.23 12.11
CA ASP A 216 1.16 22.59 12.62
C ASP A 216 2.11 22.97 13.76
N SER A 217 2.60 21.97 14.50
CA SER A 217 3.65 22.12 15.51
C SER A 217 4.46 20.84 15.63
N LEU A 218 5.79 20.93 15.75
CA LEU A 218 6.70 19.79 15.69
C LEU A 218 6.82 19.00 17.01
N GLY A 219 6.62 19.66 18.15
CA GLY A 219 6.98 19.09 19.45
C GLY A 219 8.47 18.70 19.54
N THR A 220 8.80 17.60 20.23
CA THR A 220 10.19 17.15 20.45
C THR A 220 10.39 15.66 20.17
N TYR A 221 9.49 14.80 20.63
CA TYR A 221 9.54 13.35 20.36
C TYR A 221 8.12 12.85 20.18
N ASN A 222 7.74 12.57 18.94
CA ASN A 222 6.36 12.23 18.59
C ASN A 222 6.35 11.25 17.41
N MET A 223 5.49 10.25 17.47
CA MET A 223 5.28 9.29 16.39
C MET A 223 3.82 9.28 15.95
N ILE A 224 3.62 9.14 14.65
CA ILE A 224 2.30 8.99 14.03
C ILE A 224 2.45 8.21 12.73
N GLY A 225 1.48 7.36 12.43
CA GLY A 225 1.47 6.58 11.20
C GLY A 225 0.33 5.56 11.20
N LEU A 226 0.61 4.33 10.81
CA LEU A 226 -0.36 3.27 10.62
C LEU A 226 -0.16 2.15 11.64
N GLY A 227 -1.27 1.60 12.13
CA GLY A 227 -1.33 0.36 12.90
C GLY A 227 -2.25 -0.67 12.22
N LYS A 228 -1.90 -1.95 12.33
CA LYS A 228 -2.71 -3.11 11.85
C LYS A 228 -3.60 -3.64 12.98
N GLU A 229 -3.00 -3.79 14.15
CA GLU A 229 -3.62 -4.25 15.39
C GLU A 229 -3.38 -3.21 16.50
N GLU A 230 -4.27 -3.14 17.49
CA GLU A 230 -4.06 -2.32 18.68
C GLU A 230 -3.84 -3.25 19.87
N SER A 231 -2.60 -3.34 20.33
CA SER A 231 -2.20 -4.17 21.48
C SER A 231 -1.65 -3.35 22.64
N SER A 232 -1.19 -2.11 22.39
CA SER A 232 -0.74 -1.20 23.43
C SER A 232 -0.66 0.27 22.97
N ALA A 233 -0.94 1.19 23.89
CA ALA A 233 -0.82 2.63 23.63
C ALA A 233 0.63 3.18 23.45
N SER A 234 1.62 2.33 23.15
CA SER A 234 3.03 2.71 23.06
C SER A 234 3.51 2.67 21.62
N TYR A 235 4.49 3.52 21.29
CA TYR A 235 5.16 3.56 19.97
C TYR A 235 5.68 2.23 19.39
N GLY A 236 5.78 1.17 20.21
CA GLY A 236 6.16 -0.16 19.74
C GLY A 236 5.02 -0.93 19.08
N ASP A 237 3.79 -0.47 19.24
CA ASP A 237 2.59 -1.01 18.58
C ASP A 237 2.41 -0.47 17.16
N ILE A 238 2.96 0.73 16.89
CA ILE A 238 2.85 1.37 15.58
C ILE A 238 3.69 0.57 14.56
N ASP A 239 3.03 0.09 13.50
CA ASP A 239 3.64 -0.71 12.46
C ASP A 239 4.47 0.14 11.49
N TYR A 240 3.95 1.29 11.06
CA TYR A 240 4.57 2.13 10.03
C TYR A 240 4.42 3.59 10.40
N ALA A 241 5.50 4.25 10.84
CA ALA A 241 5.41 5.57 11.45
C ALA A 241 6.44 6.58 10.94
N PHE A 242 6.00 7.83 10.88
CA PHE A 242 6.91 8.96 10.96
C PHE A 242 7.28 9.19 12.41
N TYR A 243 8.58 9.17 12.70
CA TYR A 243 9.13 9.56 13.99
C TYR A 243 9.76 10.95 13.90
N ILE A 244 9.10 11.91 14.54
CA ILE A 244 9.50 13.32 14.55
C ILE A 244 10.32 13.60 15.81
N VAL A 245 11.59 13.94 15.61
CA VAL A 245 12.51 14.36 16.66
C VAL A 245 12.86 15.83 16.47
N SER A 246 12.11 16.70 17.13
CA SER A 246 12.15 18.15 16.91
C SER A 246 11.97 18.47 15.43
N SER A 247 13.02 18.86 14.70
CA SER A 247 12.94 19.12 13.25
C SER A 247 13.46 17.98 12.38
N THR A 248 13.90 16.87 12.97
CA THR A 248 14.49 15.75 12.22
C THR A 248 13.45 14.66 12.03
N LEU A 249 13.31 14.18 10.80
CA LEU A 249 12.35 13.14 10.45
C LEU A 249 13.06 11.80 10.37
N TYR A 250 12.48 10.81 11.04
CA TYR A 250 12.85 9.40 10.95
C TYR A 250 11.65 8.62 10.45
N ILE A 251 11.91 7.46 9.86
CA ILE A 251 10.89 6.46 9.59
C ILE A 251 11.10 5.30 10.56
N TYR A 252 10.00 4.77 11.07
CA TYR A 252 9.95 3.68 12.03
C TYR A 252 9.04 2.60 11.47
N GLU A 253 9.55 1.37 11.36
CA GLU A 253 8.80 0.25 10.79
C GLU A 253 8.98 -0.96 11.71
N SER A 254 7.86 -1.57 12.11
CA SER A 254 7.78 -2.80 12.92
C SER A 254 8.72 -2.80 14.13
N GLY A 255 8.70 -1.73 14.92
CA GLY A 255 9.51 -1.64 16.14
C GLY A 255 10.96 -1.18 15.94
N ALA A 256 11.37 -0.76 14.74
CA ALA A 256 12.74 -0.29 14.48
C ALA A 256 12.81 1.00 13.65
N SER A 257 13.72 1.91 14.03
CA SER A 257 14.01 3.09 13.21
C SER A 257 14.85 2.73 11.99
N LYS A 258 14.48 3.26 10.84
CA LYS A 258 15.14 3.04 9.54
C LYS A 258 16.10 4.16 9.15
N GLY A 259 16.47 5.00 10.10
CA GLY A 259 17.38 6.13 9.91
C GLY A 259 16.66 7.47 9.70
N THR A 260 17.43 8.45 9.24
CA THR A 260 16.98 9.85 9.10
C THR A 260 16.65 10.18 7.65
N PHE A 261 15.47 10.77 7.43
CA PHE A 261 14.93 11.14 6.11
C PHE A 261 14.86 12.68 5.96
N GLY A 262 15.87 13.35 6.49
CA GLY A 262 16.04 14.80 6.42
C GLY A 262 15.34 15.56 7.54
N ARG A 263 14.94 16.80 7.23
CA ARG A 263 14.32 17.73 8.17
C ARG A 263 12.89 18.05 7.78
N ILE A 264 12.07 18.40 8.76
CA ILE A 264 10.71 18.91 8.57
C ILE A 264 10.54 20.26 9.25
N SER A 265 9.57 21.02 8.74
CA SER A 265 9.14 22.33 9.22
C SER A 265 7.64 22.35 9.44
N VAL A 266 7.18 23.31 10.24
CA VAL A 266 5.74 23.60 10.34
C VAL A 266 5.21 23.99 8.97
N GLY A 267 4.07 23.42 8.59
CA GLY A 267 3.44 23.54 7.29
C GLY A 267 3.82 22.44 6.29
N ASP A 268 4.76 21.55 6.62
CA ASP A 268 5.03 20.37 5.78
C ASP A 268 3.86 19.38 5.84
N THR A 269 3.55 18.80 4.69
CA THR A 269 2.64 17.65 4.57
C THR A 269 3.45 16.37 4.61
N LEU A 270 3.07 15.44 5.49
CA LEU A 270 3.57 14.07 5.48
C LEU A 270 2.48 13.15 4.94
N SER A 271 2.88 12.12 4.20
CA SER A 271 1.93 11.18 3.61
C SER A 271 2.46 9.76 3.57
N ILE A 272 1.56 8.79 3.71
CA ILE A 272 1.83 7.36 3.60
C ILE A 272 0.88 6.82 2.53
N GLN A 273 1.41 6.31 1.44
CA GLN A 273 0.66 5.63 0.38
C GLN A 273 0.71 4.12 0.60
N ILE A 274 -0.40 3.44 0.33
CA ILE A 274 -0.55 2.00 0.37
C ILE A 274 -1.13 1.60 -0.99
N ALA A 275 -0.38 0.84 -1.80
CA ALA A 275 -0.79 0.36 -3.12
C ALA A 275 0.06 -0.85 -3.48
N ASP A 276 -0.51 -1.88 -4.13
CA ASP A 276 0.25 -3.02 -4.68
C ASP A 276 1.27 -3.64 -3.68
N ARG A 277 0.87 -3.86 -2.43
CA ARG A 277 1.75 -4.35 -1.32
C ARG A 277 2.92 -3.43 -0.94
N VAL A 278 2.97 -2.22 -1.48
CA VAL A 278 3.97 -1.20 -1.19
C VAL A 278 3.41 -0.16 -0.23
N ILE A 279 4.17 0.13 0.82
CA ILE A 279 4.00 1.32 1.66
C ILE A 279 5.06 2.33 1.28
N ALA A 280 4.64 3.52 0.87
CA ALA A 280 5.53 4.59 0.43
C ALA A 280 5.34 5.86 1.28
N TYR A 281 6.45 6.39 1.81
CA TYR A 281 6.47 7.57 2.66
C TYR A 281 6.87 8.82 1.88
N PHE A 282 6.12 9.91 2.05
CA PHE A 282 6.37 11.17 1.37
C PHE A 282 6.45 12.35 2.33
N ARG A 283 7.24 13.35 1.96
CA ARG A 283 7.21 14.70 2.55
C ARG A 283 7.02 15.71 1.42
N ASN A 284 5.94 16.50 1.47
CA ASN A 284 5.62 17.49 0.43
C ASN A 284 5.69 16.89 -0.99
N ASN A 285 5.16 15.67 -1.14
CA ASN A 285 5.16 14.86 -2.37
C ASN A 285 6.55 14.36 -2.84
N GLU A 286 7.61 14.57 -2.05
CA GLU A 286 8.92 13.96 -2.27
C GLU A 286 8.95 12.58 -1.62
N LEU A 287 9.19 11.52 -2.43
CA LEU A 287 9.34 10.16 -1.93
C LEU A 287 10.57 10.05 -1.02
N LEU A 288 10.38 9.51 0.17
CA LEU A 288 11.43 9.31 1.17
C LEU A 288 11.90 7.86 1.24
N ARG A 289 10.95 6.91 1.18
CA ARG A 289 11.19 5.48 1.36
C ARG A 289 9.99 4.68 0.87
N THR A 290 10.26 3.47 0.38
CA THR A 290 9.27 2.43 0.14
C THR A 290 9.62 1.18 0.95
N ILE A 291 8.61 0.38 1.25
CA ILE A 291 8.75 -0.96 1.83
C ILE A 291 7.65 -1.85 1.28
N VAL A 292 7.97 -3.10 0.96
CA VAL A 292 6.99 -4.13 0.58
C VAL A 292 6.55 -4.85 1.86
N TYR A 293 5.26 -5.12 1.99
CA TYR A 293 4.73 -5.98 3.05
C TYR A 293 4.16 -7.27 2.47
N GLU A 294 4.25 -8.34 3.25
CA GLU A 294 3.76 -9.66 2.85
C GLU A 294 2.26 -9.84 3.14
N GLY A 295 1.60 -10.60 2.27
CA GLY A 295 0.20 -11.01 2.41
C GLY A 295 -0.82 -9.97 1.93
N GLU A 296 -2.07 -10.15 2.35
CA GLU A 296 -3.17 -9.23 2.05
C GLU A 296 -2.97 -7.88 2.74
N THR A 297 -3.47 -6.81 2.11
CA THR A 297 -3.45 -5.45 2.68
C THR A 297 -4.22 -5.42 3.99
N PRO A 298 -3.56 -5.15 5.13
CA PRO A 298 -4.25 -5.03 6.39
C PRO A 298 -5.20 -3.83 6.39
N ASP A 299 -6.32 -3.95 7.11
CA ASP A 299 -7.20 -2.82 7.35
C ASP A 299 -6.57 -1.87 8.38
N PHE A 300 -5.85 -0.87 7.89
CA PHE A 300 -5.10 0.07 8.71
C PHE A 300 -5.99 1.09 9.41
N TYR A 301 -5.45 1.68 10.46
CA TYR A 301 -5.97 2.89 11.10
C TYR A 301 -4.81 3.83 11.42
N ILE A 302 -5.08 5.10 11.69
CA ILE A 302 -4.05 6.02 12.19
C ILE A 302 -3.71 5.63 13.62
N ASP A 303 -2.46 5.27 13.86
CA ASP A 303 -1.91 5.04 15.20
C ASP A 303 -0.88 6.13 15.55
N SER A 304 -0.79 6.49 16.83
CA SER A 304 0.11 7.55 17.28
C SER A 304 0.60 7.39 18.72
N SER A 305 1.77 7.96 18.99
CA SER A 305 2.38 7.91 20.31
C SER A 305 3.18 9.20 20.56
N PHE A 306 2.67 10.06 21.45
CA PHE A 306 3.17 11.42 21.66
C PHE A 306 3.91 11.58 22.99
N TYR A 307 5.25 11.62 22.93
CA TYR A 307 6.07 11.66 24.14
C TYR A 307 6.25 13.07 24.69
N SER A 308 6.73 14.04 23.91
CA SER A 308 7.00 15.38 24.49
C SER A 308 7.11 16.49 23.48
N GLY A 309 6.84 17.71 23.98
CA GLY A 309 6.72 18.90 23.16
C GLY A 309 5.37 18.89 22.47
N VAL A 310 4.62 19.99 22.61
CA VAL A 310 3.26 20.06 22.04
C VAL A 310 3.36 19.91 20.52
N ILE A 311 2.92 18.76 20.04
CA ILE A 311 2.70 18.51 18.62
C ILE A 311 1.25 18.84 18.29
N GLU A 312 1.07 19.42 17.12
CA GLU A 312 -0.23 19.72 16.54
C GLU A 312 -0.18 19.28 15.08
N ILE A 313 -1.17 18.49 14.68
CA ILE A 313 -1.29 17.88 13.36
C ILE A 313 -2.74 18.05 12.91
N SER A 314 -2.95 18.51 11.69
CA SER A 314 -4.31 18.70 11.15
C SER A 314 -4.43 18.16 9.73
N ARG A 315 -5.64 18.27 9.19
CA ARG A 315 -5.97 17.92 7.79
C ARG A 315 -5.63 16.46 7.47
N PHE A 316 -6.07 15.55 8.34
CA PHE A 316 -6.02 14.13 8.07
C PHE A 316 -6.96 13.80 6.92
N LEU A 317 -6.38 13.36 5.81
CA LEU A 317 -7.08 13.11 4.57
C LEU A 317 -6.68 11.74 4.04
N LEU A 318 -7.67 10.89 3.78
CA LEU A 318 -7.52 9.72 2.94
C LEU A 318 -7.84 10.14 1.51
N SER A 319 -6.89 9.90 0.61
CA SER A 319 -7.01 10.16 -0.81
C SER A 319 -6.92 8.83 -1.56
N PRO A 320 -7.90 8.48 -2.40
CA PRO A 320 -7.80 7.33 -3.29
C PRO A 320 -6.62 7.49 -4.25
N LEU A 321 -6.02 6.36 -4.60
CA LEU A 321 -5.08 6.20 -5.69
C LEU A 321 -5.77 5.39 -6.80
N PRO A 322 -5.34 5.49 -8.06
CA PRO A 322 -5.93 4.67 -9.13
C PRO A 322 -6.00 3.17 -8.77
N GLY A 323 -7.18 2.55 -8.87
CA GLY A 323 -7.48 1.19 -8.41
C GLY A 323 -7.84 1.10 -6.92
N THR A 324 -8.53 2.12 -6.37
CA THR A 324 -8.93 2.13 -4.95
C THR A 324 -10.03 1.13 -4.73
N GLN A 325 -9.73 0.06 -4.00
CA GLN A 325 -10.77 -0.86 -3.57
C GLN A 325 -11.46 -0.32 -2.32
N PHE A 326 -12.77 -0.18 -2.41
CA PHE A 326 -13.65 0.11 -1.30
C PHE A 326 -14.24 -1.17 -0.69
N VAL A 327 -15.03 -1.00 0.37
CA VAL A 327 -15.49 -2.09 1.24
C VAL A 327 -17.00 -2.18 1.32
N ALA A 328 -17.67 -1.07 1.02
CA ALA A 328 -19.10 -0.98 1.15
C ALA A 328 -19.74 -1.91 0.12
N ASP A 329 -20.79 -2.59 0.53
CA ASP A 329 -21.66 -3.44 -0.29
C ASP A 329 -23.07 -3.09 0.23
N SER A 330 -23.62 -2.02 -0.34
CA SER A 330 -24.79 -1.29 0.16
C SER A 330 -26.04 -2.16 0.03
N ASP A 331 -26.17 -2.90 -1.07
CA ASP A 331 -27.31 -3.77 -1.33
C ASP A 331 -27.08 -5.25 -0.88
N ASN A 332 -25.85 -5.61 -0.50
CA ASN A 332 -25.42 -6.96 -0.07
C ASN A 332 -25.56 -8.03 -1.17
N ASP A 333 -25.40 -7.66 -2.44
CA ASP A 333 -25.39 -8.61 -3.55
C ASP A 333 -24.04 -9.35 -3.70
N GLY A 334 -23.01 -8.88 -3.00
CA GLY A 334 -21.67 -9.44 -2.98
C GLY A 334 -20.68 -8.78 -3.96
N ILE A 335 -21.12 -7.74 -4.67
CA ILE A 335 -20.30 -6.82 -5.45
C ILE A 335 -20.07 -5.59 -4.55
N PRO A 336 -18.81 -5.26 -4.21
CA PRO A 336 -18.52 -3.99 -3.53
C PRO A 336 -19.02 -2.79 -4.34
N ASN A 337 -19.52 -1.74 -3.68
CA ASN A 337 -20.05 -0.52 -4.30
C ASN A 337 -19.10 0.10 -5.33
N ASP A 338 -17.79 0.02 -5.09
CA ASP A 338 -16.74 0.46 -6.00
C ASP A 338 -16.45 -0.49 -7.16
N LEU A 339 -17.30 -1.48 -7.37
CA LEU A 339 -17.33 -2.40 -8.49
C LEU A 339 -18.78 -2.55 -9.01
N ASP A 340 -19.73 -1.86 -8.39
CA ASP A 340 -21.14 -1.91 -8.72
C ASP A 340 -21.52 -0.68 -9.54
N LEU A 341 -22.33 -0.87 -10.58
CA LEU A 341 -22.82 0.21 -11.44
C LEU A 341 -24.10 0.87 -10.89
N ASP A 342 -24.69 0.27 -9.86
CA ASP A 342 -25.95 0.63 -9.20
C ASP A 342 -25.88 0.17 -7.72
N SER A 343 -24.99 0.80 -6.94
CA SER A 343 -24.53 0.36 -5.62
C SER A 343 -25.65 0.13 -4.59
N ASP A 344 -26.79 0.78 -4.73
CA ASP A 344 -27.95 0.62 -3.86
C ASP A 344 -29.16 -0.07 -4.55
N ASN A 345 -28.98 -0.46 -5.81
CA ASN A 345 -29.88 -1.27 -6.62
C ASN A 345 -31.25 -0.62 -6.82
N ASP A 346 -31.27 0.70 -6.96
CA ASP A 346 -32.46 1.52 -7.09
C ASP A 346 -32.82 1.83 -8.58
N LEU A 347 -31.93 1.44 -9.52
CA LEU A 347 -32.03 1.62 -10.97
C LEU A 347 -31.68 3.01 -11.51
N VAL A 348 -31.12 3.87 -10.67
CA VAL A 348 -30.42 5.08 -11.07
C VAL A 348 -28.92 4.77 -10.96
N PRO A 349 -28.21 4.55 -12.08
CA PRO A 349 -26.79 4.22 -12.00
C PRO A 349 -25.96 5.27 -11.26
N ASP A 350 -24.95 4.82 -10.52
CA ASP A 350 -24.04 5.64 -9.69
C ASP A 350 -23.49 6.85 -10.46
N ILE A 351 -23.20 6.70 -11.75
CA ILE A 351 -22.69 7.78 -12.59
C ILE A 351 -23.70 8.94 -12.77
N ILE A 352 -25.00 8.65 -12.79
CA ILE A 352 -26.07 9.65 -12.90
C ILE A 352 -26.21 10.39 -11.57
N GLU A 353 -26.12 9.66 -10.47
CA GLU A 353 -26.23 10.16 -9.08
C GLU A 353 -25.00 10.97 -8.68
N ALA A 354 -23.82 10.55 -9.14
CA ALA A 354 -22.59 11.35 -9.15
C ALA A 354 -22.70 12.62 -10.02
N GLY A 355 -23.82 12.84 -10.71
CA GLY A 355 -24.16 14.06 -11.43
C GLY A 355 -23.63 14.10 -12.87
N PHE A 356 -23.23 12.95 -13.41
CA PHE A 356 -22.84 12.82 -14.81
C PHE A 356 -24.04 12.47 -15.70
N LYS A 357 -23.74 12.32 -16.98
CA LYS A 357 -24.74 12.02 -17.98
C LYS A 357 -24.30 10.81 -18.77
N ASP A 358 -25.09 9.77 -18.65
CA ASP A 358 -25.09 8.63 -19.56
C ASP A 358 -25.83 9.02 -20.86
N VAL A 359 -25.11 9.06 -21.98
CA VAL A 359 -25.62 9.48 -23.30
C VAL A 359 -26.05 8.28 -24.14
N ASP A 360 -25.36 7.16 -24.02
CA ASP A 360 -25.64 5.93 -24.78
C ASP A 360 -26.39 4.84 -24.00
N SER A 361 -26.68 5.10 -22.72
CA SER A 361 -27.46 4.24 -21.82
C SER A 361 -26.77 2.92 -21.50
N ASN A 362 -25.44 2.93 -21.39
CA ASN A 362 -24.63 1.76 -21.04
C ASN A 362 -24.22 1.75 -19.55
N PHE A 363 -24.71 2.71 -18.75
CA PHE A 363 -24.39 2.89 -17.33
C PHE A 363 -22.91 3.23 -17.05
N MET A 364 -22.16 3.59 -18.08
CA MET A 364 -20.76 4.00 -18.02
C MET A 364 -20.59 5.46 -18.43
N MET A 365 -19.46 6.05 -18.03
CA MET A 365 -19.18 7.45 -18.28
C MET A 365 -18.76 7.73 -19.75
N ASP A 366 -19.61 8.45 -20.49
CA ASP A 366 -19.42 8.70 -21.94
C ASP A 366 -18.43 9.82 -22.34
N ASN A 367 -18.18 10.80 -21.48
CA ASN A 367 -17.26 11.92 -21.78
C ASN A 367 -16.58 12.47 -20.53
N ILE A 368 -15.30 12.10 -20.37
CA ILE A 368 -14.39 12.69 -19.39
C ILE A 368 -14.13 14.18 -19.76
N ASP A 369 -14.76 15.11 -19.03
CA ASP A 369 -14.28 16.50 -18.96
C ASP A 369 -13.28 16.61 -17.79
N ILE A 370 -12.00 16.33 -18.10
CA ILE A 370 -10.85 16.28 -17.17
C ILE A 370 -10.67 17.58 -16.34
N GLY A 371 -11.44 18.64 -16.64
CA GLY A 371 -11.45 19.91 -15.90
C GLY A 371 -12.61 20.09 -14.90
N LYS A 372 -13.60 19.18 -14.87
CA LYS A 372 -14.68 19.19 -13.87
C LYS A 372 -14.23 18.40 -12.64
N SER A 373 -13.66 19.09 -11.67
CA SER A 373 -13.55 18.55 -10.31
C SER A 373 -14.95 18.54 -9.69
N ILE A 374 -15.43 17.36 -9.28
CA ILE A 374 -16.52 17.26 -8.31
C ILE A 374 -15.89 17.61 -6.96
N ALA A 375 -16.06 18.85 -6.51
CA ALA A 375 -15.47 19.33 -5.27
C ALA A 375 -16.16 18.75 -4.02
N THR A 376 -17.35 18.17 -4.20
CA THR A 376 -18.21 17.57 -3.17
C THR A 376 -19.04 16.50 -3.86
N ILE A 377 -18.97 15.28 -3.35
CA ILE A 377 -19.87 14.19 -3.72
C ILE A 377 -21.32 14.71 -3.63
N PRO A 378 -22.18 14.51 -4.65
CA PRO A 378 -23.60 14.81 -4.56
C PRO A 378 -24.22 14.13 -3.33
N ASP A 379 -24.94 14.94 -2.57
CA ASP A 379 -25.70 14.60 -1.38
C ASP A 379 -26.91 15.54 -1.46
N SER A 380 -27.98 15.03 -2.04
CA SER A 380 -29.12 15.79 -2.56
C SER A 380 -30.05 16.25 -1.44
N ASP A 381 -29.99 15.60 -0.27
CA ASP A 381 -30.80 15.90 0.89
C ASP A 381 -30.02 16.33 2.16
N ASP A 382 -28.68 16.40 2.06
CA ASP A 382 -27.72 16.81 3.09
C ASP A 382 -27.74 15.90 4.36
N ASP A 383 -28.03 14.59 4.22
CA ASP A 383 -28.06 13.64 5.34
C ASP A 383 -26.67 13.05 5.70
N GLY A 384 -25.69 13.22 4.79
CA GLY A 384 -24.32 12.75 4.91
C GLY A 384 -24.03 11.40 4.28
N ILE A 385 -25.00 10.80 3.59
CA ILE A 385 -24.87 9.64 2.72
C ILE A 385 -24.80 10.17 1.26
N PRO A 386 -23.78 9.80 0.48
CA PRO A 386 -23.75 10.13 -0.94
C PRO A 386 -24.96 9.60 -1.72
N ASP A 387 -25.43 10.37 -2.72
CA ASP A 387 -26.57 9.98 -3.56
C ASP A 387 -26.39 8.56 -4.12
N PHE A 388 -25.20 8.21 -4.63
CA PHE A 388 -24.92 6.90 -5.24
C PHE A 388 -24.88 5.70 -4.29
N VAL A 389 -25.08 5.90 -2.99
CA VAL A 389 -25.25 4.80 -2.03
C VAL A 389 -26.50 4.99 -1.17
N ASP A 390 -27.30 6.01 -1.47
CA ASP A 390 -28.50 6.38 -0.75
C ASP A 390 -29.74 6.16 -1.61
N SER A 391 -30.36 5.00 -1.44
CA SER A 391 -31.62 4.63 -2.10
C SER A 391 -32.78 5.61 -1.86
N GLU A 392 -32.61 6.57 -0.96
CA GLU A 392 -33.56 7.65 -0.64
C GLU A 392 -32.89 9.04 -0.76
N SER A 393 -32.03 9.30 -1.75
CA SER A 393 -31.19 10.51 -1.91
C SER A 393 -31.95 11.85 -1.93
N HIS A 394 -33.27 11.83 -2.09
CA HIS A 394 -34.14 12.99 -1.98
C HIS A 394 -34.90 13.10 -0.64
N ASN A 395 -34.61 12.22 0.31
CA ASN A 395 -35.30 12.05 1.59
C ASN A 395 -34.38 11.76 2.78
N SER A 396 -33.88 12.86 3.37
CA SER A 396 -32.99 12.91 4.56
C SER A 396 -33.46 12.18 5.84
N GLY A 397 -34.64 11.56 5.80
CA GLY A 397 -35.15 10.72 6.88
C GLY A 397 -34.73 9.25 6.78
N ASN A 398 -34.38 8.78 5.58
CA ASN A 398 -33.98 7.42 5.20
C ASN A 398 -34.85 6.38 5.95
N ASP A 399 -36.17 6.60 5.86
CA ASP A 399 -37.19 5.92 6.66
C ASP A 399 -38.05 4.94 5.84
N GLY A 400 -37.62 4.65 4.61
CA GLY A 400 -38.23 3.78 3.63
C GLY A 400 -39.53 4.35 3.07
N SER A 401 -39.60 5.68 2.90
CA SER A 401 -40.82 6.36 2.48
C SER A 401 -40.75 7.05 1.13
N ASP A 402 -39.55 7.27 0.59
CA ASP A 402 -39.34 7.90 -0.71
C ASP A 402 -38.05 7.38 -1.36
N TYR A 403 -38.10 6.15 -1.90
CA TYR A 403 -36.98 5.55 -2.61
C TYR A 403 -36.83 6.13 -4.02
N ASP A 404 -35.59 6.28 -4.48
CA ASP A 404 -35.25 6.88 -5.76
C ASP A 404 -35.76 6.06 -6.96
N ILE A 405 -35.89 4.73 -6.82
CA ILE A 405 -36.62 3.87 -7.78
C ILE A 405 -38.03 4.38 -8.11
N ALA A 406 -38.68 5.11 -7.18
CA ALA A 406 -40.02 5.69 -7.38
C ALA A 406 -40.02 6.84 -8.41
N ASP A 407 -38.88 7.49 -8.61
CA ASP A 407 -38.67 8.55 -9.59
C ASP A 407 -38.27 8.02 -10.98
N THR A 408 -37.98 6.73 -11.09
CA THR A 408 -37.68 6.04 -12.35
C THR A 408 -38.95 5.55 -13.08
N ASN A 409 -38.78 5.05 -14.31
CA ASN A 409 -39.87 4.37 -15.02
C ASN A 409 -40.11 2.92 -14.53
N PHE A 410 -39.35 2.47 -13.54
CA PHE A 410 -39.32 1.10 -13.05
C PHE A 410 -40.00 0.90 -11.69
N ALA A 411 -40.56 1.97 -11.08
CA ALA A 411 -41.32 1.91 -9.83
C ALA A 411 -42.42 0.83 -9.75
N ASN A 412 -42.91 0.30 -10.88
CA ASN A 412 -43.90 -0.79 -10.90
C ASN A 412 -43.29 -2.19 -10.70
N PHE A 413 -41.96 -2.30 -10.73
CA PHE A 413 -41.20 -3.53 -10.53
C PHE A 413 -40.64 -3.65 -9.10
N ASP A 414 -40.80 -2.61 -8.26
CA ASP A 414 -40.71 -2.65 -6.80
C ASP A 414 -42.11 -2.85 -6.17
N THR A 415 -42.58 -4.09 -6.17
CA THR A 415 -43.89 -4.52 -5.67
C THR A 415 -43.96 -4.63 -4.14
N ASN A 416 -42.84 -4.87 -3.48
CA ASN A 416 -42.68 -4.94 -2.02
C ASN A 416 -42.45 -3.56 -1.39
N GLY A 417 -42.07 -2.56 -2.19
CA GLY A 417 -41.86 -1.18 -1.75
C GLY A 417 -40.63 -1.07 -0.85
N ASP A 418 -39.56 -1.80 -1.17
CA ASP A 418 -38.31 -1.79 -0.40
C ASP A 418 -37.15 -1.09 -1.10
N GLY A 419 -37.43 -0.35 -2.18
CA GLY A 419 -36.43 0.45 -2.88
C GLY A 419 -35.67 -0.32 -3.95
N THR A 420 -35.77 -1.65 -3.93
CA THR A 420 -35.03 -2.53 -4.85
C THR A 420 -35.95 -3.21 -5.87
N LEU A 421 -35.38 -3.67 -6.99
CA LEU A 421 -36.12 -4.54 -7.89
C LEU A 421 -36.53 -5.85 -7.19
N ASN A 422 -37.76 -6.29 -7.47
CA ASN A 422 -38.14 -7.64 -7.05
C ASN A 422 -37.35 -8.67 -7.85
N GLN A 423 -36.71 -9.62 -7.15
CA GLN A 423 -36.12 -10.83 -7.73
C GLN A 423 -37.14 -11.75 -8.46
N LEU A 424 -38.43 -11.38 -8.51
CA LEU A 424 -39.51 -12.15 -9.10
C LEU A 424 -40.39 -11.22 -9.95
N ASP A 425 -40.32 -11.35 -11.27
CA ASP A 425 -41.22 -10.64 -12.17
C ASP A 425 -42.53 -11.42 -12.45
N GLU A 426 -43.50 -10.74 -13.08
CA GLU A 426 -44.83 -11.28 -13.40
C GLU A 426 -44.80 -12.41 -14.47
N PHE A 427 -43.62 -12.84 -14.94
CA PHE A 427 -43.44 -13.87 -15.97
C PHE A 427 -42.72 -15.15 -15.51
N GLY A 428 -42.16 -15.20 -14.30
CA GLY A 428 -41.92 -16.45 -13.57
C GLY A 428 -40.76 -17.34 -14.05
N GLY A 429 -39.57 -16.76 -14.23
CA GLY A 429 -38.30 -17.51 -14.22
C GLY A 429 -37.90 -17.89 -12.78
N TYR A 430 -37.26 -19.05 -12.62
CA TYR A 430 -36.59 -19.41 -11.36
C TYR A 430 -35.09 -19.28 -11.62
N ASP A 431 -34.32 -18.73 -10.68
CA ASP A 431 -32.88 -18.99 -10.54
C ASP A 431 -32.76 -19.88 -9.30
N THR A 432 -32.62 -21.19 -9.53
CA THR A 432 -32.55 -22.15 -8.42
C THR A 432 -31.15 -22.33 -7.85
N ASN A 433 -30.13 -21.77 -8.50
CA ASN A 433 -28.73 -22.00 -8.15
C ASN A 433 -28.04 -20.75 -7.57
N TYR A 434 -28.72 -19.60 -7.57
CA TYR A 434 -28.28 -18.31 -7.05
C TYR A 434 -27.01 -17.79 -7.75
N ASN A 435 -26.96 -17.91 -9.08
CA ASN A 435 -25.85 -17.41 -9.88
C ASN A 435 -26.20 -16.16 -10.71
N GLY A 436 -27.39 -15.59 -10.52
CA GLY A 436 -27.80 -14.35 -11.16
C GLY A 436 -28.24 -14.51 -12.62
N VAL A 437 -28.37 -15.74 -13.12
CA VAL A 437 -28.88 -16.04 -14.47
C VAL A 437 -30.19 -16.82 -14.37
N ASP A 438 -31.19 -16.42 -15.15
CA ASP A 438 -32.48 -17.14 -15.24
C ASP A 438 -32.26 -18.59 -15.70
N ASP A 439 -32.75 -19.59 -14.95
CA ASP A 439 -32.60 -21.03 -15.28
C ASP A 439 -33.16 -21.36 -16.70
N LEU A 440 -34.08 -20.55 -17.25
CA LEU A 440 -34.62 -20.71 -18.59
C LEU A 440 -33.65 -20.23 -19.68
N ILE A 441 -32.80 -19.25 -19.38
CA ILE A 441 -31.68 -18.81 -20.24
C ILE A 441 -30.58 -19.86 -20.21
N GLU A 442 -30.25 -20.41 -19.03
CA GLU A 442 -29.30 -21.52 -18.90
C GLU A 442 -29.77 -22.79 -19.64
N ALA A 443 -31.09 -23.03 -19.73
CA ALA A 443 -31.64 -24.19 -20.43
C ALA A 443 -31.65 -24.08 -21.97
N LEU A 444 -31.25 -22.93 -22.54
CA LEU A 444 -31.19 -22.69 -23.99
C LEU A 444 -29.77 -22.81 -24.59
N GLU A 445 -28.76 -23.00 -23.75
CA GLU A 445 -27.42 -23.49 -24.13
C GLU A 445 -27.30 -25.02 -23.95
#